data_AF-A0A964D5G8-F1
#
_entry.id   AF-A0A964D5G8-F1
#
_cell.length_a   1.000
_cell.length_b   1.000
_cell.length_c   1.000
_cell.angle_alpha   90.00
_cell.angle_beta   90.00
_cell.angle_gamma   90.00
#
_symmetry.space_group_name_H-M   'P 1'
#
loop_
_entity.id
_entity.type
_entity.pdbx_description
1 polymer ?
#
loop_
_entity_poly.entity_id
_entity_poly.type
_entity_poly.pdbx_seq_one_letter_code
_entity_poly.pdbx_strand_id
1 'polypeptide(L)'
;MPECPRCHQPVDSRAIACTHCKTPLKAFGHPGIPLYRSASAEFLCATCTYHEDDTCNYPQRPFAKECTLYHDRAEPLVPQTSRYISGGWPQSIKNWCQRNVVWLALFGLIIISIALSI
;
A
#
# COMPACT_ATOMS: atom_id res chain seq x y z
N MET A 1 -9.91 17.91 -3.04
CA MET A 1 -9.45 18.30 -1.69
C MET A 1 -10.67 18.30 -0.77
N PRO A 2 -10.68 17.54 0.32
CA PRO A 2 -11.83 17.51 1.24
C PRO A 2 -12.01 18.87 1.93
N GLU A 3 -13.26 19.27 2.13
CA GLU A 3 -13.61 20.51 2.84
C GLU A 3 -13.93 20.27 4.32
N CYS A 4 -13.69 21.28 5.15
CA CYS A 4 -14.09 21.23 6.55
C CYS A 4 -15.61 21.43 6.69
N PRO A 5 -16.35 20.54 7.37
CA PRO A 5 -17.80 20.67 7.51
C PRO A 5 -18.23 21.85 8.39
N ARG A 6 -17.33 22.43 9.20
CA ARG A 6 -17.65 23.53 10.10
C ARG A 6 -17.37 24.92 9.52
N CYS A 7 -16.28 25.07 8.76
CA CYS A 7 -15.87 26.38 8.23
C CYS A 7 -15.71 26.41 6.70
N HIS A 8 -15.98 25.29 6.02
CA HIS A 8 -15.95 25.13 4.56
C HIS A 8 -14.62 25.55 3.92
N GLN A 9 -13.54 25.51 4.70
CA GLN A 9 -12.19 25.72 4.20
C GLN A 9 -11.64 24.41 3.64
N PRO A 10 -10.80 24.46 2.59
CA PRO A 10 -10.11 23.28 2.07
C PRO A 10 -9.15 22.73 3.13
N VAL A 11 -9.09 21.40 3.26
CA VAL A 11 -8.22 20.73 4.24
C VAL A 11 -7.48 19.57 3.58
N ASP A 12 -6.27 19.31 4.07
CA ASP A 12 -5.52 18.12 3.70
C ASP A 12 -6.30 16.85 4.09
N SER A 13 -6.39 15.90 3.16
CA SER A 13 -7.00 14.58 3.37
C SER A 13 -6.41 13.79 4.55
N ARG A 14 -5.19 14.12 4.98
CA ARG A 14 -4.49 13.48 6.11
C ARG A 14 -4.62 14.27 7.42
N ALA A 15 -5.28 15.43 7.40
CA ALA A 15 -5.39 16.29 8.57
C ALA A 15 -6.32 15.68 9.64
N ILE A 16 -5.84 15.65 10.89
CA ILE A 16 -6.59 15.14 12.05
C ILE A 16 -7.59 16.17 12.58
N ALA A 17 -7.24 17.44 12.42
CA ALA A 17 -8.07 18.58 12.77
C ALA A 17 -7.93 19.65 11.68
N CYS A 18 -8.98 20.45 11.49
CA CYS A 18 -8.94 21.57 10.57
C CYS A 18 -7.89 22.59 11.04
N THR A 19 -7.00 23.01 10.14
CA THR A 19 -5.97 24.03 10.41
C THR A 19 -6.56 25.38 10.80
N HIS A 20 -7.73 25.72 10.25
CA HIS A 20 -8.41 26.99 10.43
C HIS A 20 -9.27 27.05 11.71
N CYS A 21 -10.21 26.12 11.87
CA CYS A 21 -11.19 26.16 12.96
C CYS A 21 -10.92 25.13 14.08
N LYS A 22 -9.81 24.38 13.98
CA LYS A 22 -9.40 23.33 14.94
C LYS A 22 -10.42 22.22 15.18
N THR A 23 -11.45 22.13 14.34
CA THR A 23 -12.47 21.09 14.46
C THR A 23 -11.86 19.73 14.12
N PRO A 24 -12.04 18.69 14.97
CA PRO A 24 -11.55 17.36 14.69
C PRO A 24 -12.24 16.80 13.44
N LEU A 25 -11.43 16.27 12.51
CA LEU A 25 -11.91 15.77 11.21
C LEU A 25 -11.85 14.24 11.11
N LYS A 26 -11.11 13.57 12.01
CA LYS A 26 -11.11 12.10 12.11
C LYS A 26 -12.36 11.61 12.82
N ALA A 27 -12.99 10.59 12.23
CA ALA A 27 -14.08 9.87 12.83
C ALA A 27 -13.69 9.35 14.22
N PHE A 28 -14.39 9.86 15.24
CA PHE A 28 -14.57 9.26 16.57
C PHE A 28 -13.32 8.69 17.26
N GLY A 29 -12.18 9.40 17.25
CA GLY A 29 -11.16 9.24 18.30
C GLY A 29 -10.05 8.19 18.08
N HIS A 30 -9.90 7.60 16.89
CA HIS A 30 -8.76 6.71 16.59
C HIS A 30 -7.79 7.34 15.58
N PRO A 31 -6.55 7.69 15.97
CA PRO A 31 -5.57 8.21 15.04
C PRO A 31 -5.15 7.12 14.05
N GLY A 32 -5.40 7.34 12.76
CA GLY A 32 -4.84 6.53 11.66
C GLY A 32 -5.86 5.78 10.81
N ILE A 33 -7.12 5.74 11.22
CA ILE A 33 -8.20 5.13 10.42
C ILE A 33 -8.67 6.14 9.36
N PRO A 34 -8.63 5.80 8.05
CA PRO A 34 -9.15 6.67 7.00
C PRO A 34 -10.67 6.83 7.11
N LEU A 35 -11.17 8.02 6.80
CA LEU A 35 -12.60 8.28 6.66
C LEU A 35 -12.91 8.46 5.17
N TYR A 36 -13.57 7.49 4.57
CA TYR A 36 -14.01 7.58 3.18
C TYR A 36 -15.29 8.40 3.12
N ARG A 37 -15.41 9.28 2.12
CA ARG A 37 -16.57 10.14 1.89
C ARG A 37 -16.96 10.09 0.43
N SER A 38 -18.25 9.97 0.13
CA SER A 38 -18.78 10.07 -1.23
C SER A 38 -18.58 11.47 -1.79
N ALA A 39 -18.16 11.60 -3.04
CA ALA A 39 -17.86 12.90 -3.65
C ALA A 39 -19.09 13.74 -4.02
N SER A 40 -20.29 13.16 -4.11
CA SER A 40 -21.48 13.93 -4.54
C SER A 40 -22.80 13.30 -4.10
N ALA A 41 -23.46 12.50 -4.94
CA ALA A 41 -24.85 12.08 -4.74
C ALA A 41 -25.03 10.60 -4.38
N GLU A 42 -24.00 9.79 -4.60
CA GLU A 42 -24.07 8.34 -4.43
C GLU A 42 -23.69 7.92 -3.00
N PHE A 43 -24.27 6.80 -2.56
CA PHE A 43 -23.94 6.21 -1.26
C PHE A 43 -22.75 5.28 -1.42
N LEU A 44 -21.80 5.35 -0.48
CA LEU A 44 -20.62 4.47 -0.45
C LEU A 44 -21.01 2.99 -0.44
N CYS A 45 -22.16 2.64 0.15
CA CYS A 45 -22.63 1.26 0.18
C CYS A 45 -22.91 0.67 -1.22
N ALA A 46 -23.19 1.50 -2.24
CA ALA A 46 -23.51 1.02 -3.58
C ALA A 46 -22.30 0.35 -4.29
N THR A 47 -21.08 0.73 -3.91
CA THR A 47 -19.82 0.23 -4.46
C THR A 47 -18.99 -0.55 -3.43
N CYS A 48 -19.52 -0.76 -2.23
CA CYS A 48 -18.78 -1.38 -1.12
C CYS A 48 -18.81 -2.91 -1.20
N THR A 49 -17.64 -3.54 -1.16
CA THR A 49 -17.47 -5.01 -1.14
C THR A 49 -18.24 -5.65 0.02
N TYR A 50 -18.11 -5.10 1.22
CA TYR A 50 -18.81 -5.64 2.40
C TYR A 50 -20.33 -5.45 2.33
N HIS A 51 -20.82 -4.52 1.51
CA HIS A 51 -22.26 -4.40 1.26
C HIS A 51 -22.74 -5.45 0.25
N GLU A 52 -21.91 -5.83 -0.72
CA GLU A 52 -22.22 -6.88 -1.68
C GLU A 52 -22.21 -8.27 -1.03
N ASP A 53 -21.24 -8.54 -0.14
CA ASP A 53 -21.11 -9.81 0.59
C ASP A 53 -22.04 -9.92 1.83
N ASP A 54 -22.87 -8.90 2.08
CA ASP A 54 -23.75 -8.76 3.25
C ASP A 54 -23.08 -8.91 4.63
N THR A 55 -21.76 -8.73 4.69
CA THR A 55 -20.98 -8.79 5.94
C THR A 55 -20.87 -7.44 6.66
N CYS A 56 -21.31 -6.36 6.02
CA CYS A 56 -21.25 -5.01 6.57
C CYS A 56 -22.34 -4.76 7.62
N ASN A 57 -21.91 -4.52 8.86
CA ASN A 57 -22.76 -4.16 10.00
C ASN A 57 -22.77 -2.65 10.28
N TYR A 58 -22.45 -1.81 9.29
CA TYR A 58 -22.41 -0.37 9.51
C TYR A 58 -23.83 0.22 9.68
N PRO A 59 -24.11 0.98 10.74
CA PRO A 59 -25.48 1.41 11.06
C PRO A 59 -26.17 2.28 10.00
N GLN A 60 -25.41 3.04 9.22
CA GLN A 60 -25.98 3.93 8.19
C GLN A 60 -26.20 3.24 6.84
N ARG A 61 -25.98 1.92 6.74
CA ARG A 61 -26.26 1.13 5.53
C ARG A 61 -27.77 1.15 5.25
N PRO A 62 -28.22 1.26 3.99
CA PRO A 62 -27.46 1.39 2.73
C PRO A 62 -27.13 2.84 2.32
N PHE A 63 -27.42 3.83 3.16
CA PHE A 63 -27.38 5.26 2.81
C PHE A 63 -26.12 5.99 3.33
N ALA A 64 -25.05 5.25 3.63
CA ALA A 64 -23.84 5.83 4.19
C ALA A 64 -23.12 6.70 3.15
N LYS A 65 -22.97 7.99 3.45
CA LYS A 65 -22.12 8.92 2.67
C LYS A 65 -20.70 9.02 3.20
N GLU A 66 -20.49 8.53 4.41
CA GLU A 66 -19.20 8.44 5.07
C GLU A 66 -19.06 7.11 5.79
N CYS A 67 -17.89 6.48 5.68
CA CYS A 67 -17.63 5.18 6.27
C CYS A 67 -16.13 4.97 6.48
N THR A 68 -15.73 4.42 7.62
CA THR A 68 -14.34 4.01 7.89
C THR A 68 -14.02 2.60 7.42
N LEU A 69 -15.06 1.80 7.13
CA LEU A 69 -14.97 0.41 6.69
C LEU A 69 -15.17 0.23 5.18
N TYR A 70 -15.18 1.33 4.41
CA TYR A 70 -15.43 1.27 2.97
C TYR A 70 -14.25 0.59 2.25
N HIS A 71 -14.58 -0.36 1.38
CA HIS A 71 -13.65 -0.96 0.42
C HIS A 71 -14.37 -1.10 -0.93
N ASP A 72 -13.83 -0.49 -1.97
CA ASP A 72 -14.43 -0.51 -3.30
C ASP A 72 -14.31 -1.92 -3.90
N ARG A 73 -15.41 -2.46 -4.43
CA ARG A 73 -15.41 -3.78 -5.09
C ARG A 73 -14.55 -3.85 -6.35
N ALA A 74 -14.27 -2.72 -6.99
CA ALA A 74 -13.35 -2.65 -8.12
C ALA A 74 -11.87 -2.72 -7.69
N GLU A 75 -11.58 -2.51 -6.41
CA GLU A 75 -10.22 -2.55 -5.87
C GLU A 75 -9.91 -3.90 -5.23
N PRO A 76 -8.75 -4.51 -5.55
CA PRO A 76 -8.35 -5.76 -4.90
C PRO A 76 -8.10 -5.53 -3.40
N LEU A 77 -8.68 -6.39 -2.56
CA LEU A 77 -8.51 -6.38 -1.10
C LEU A 77 -7.05 -6.50 -0.65
N VAL A 78 -6.29 -7.29 -1.41
CA VAL A 78 -4.86 -7.47 -1.21
C VAL A 78 -4.16 -6.73 -2.34
N PRO A 79 -3.33 -5.71 -2.05
CA PRO A 79 -2.49 -5.08 -3.05
C PRO A 79 -1.73 -6.20 -3.76
N GLN A 80 -1.86 -6.28 -5.08
CA GLN A 80 -1.03 -7.18 -5.86
C GLN A 80 0.40 -6.69 -5.67
N THR A 81 1.13 -7.32 -4.76
CA THR A 81 2.58 -7.14 -4.66
C THR A 81 3.08 -7.37 -6.07
N SER A 82 3.59 -6.32 -6.69
CA SER A 82 4.25 -6.42 -7.98
C SER A 82 5.18 -7.63 -7.85
N ARG A 83 4.89 -8.68 -8.64
CA ARG A 83 5.69 -9.90 -8.66
C ARG A 83 7.13 -9.42 -8.64
N TYR A 84 7.87 -9.77 -7.59
CA TYR A 84 9.27 -9.43 -7.44
C TYR A 84 9.90 -9.70 -8.81
N ILE A 85 10.20 -8.65 -9.57
CA ILE A 85 10.88 -8.79 -10.85
C ILE A 85 12.25 -9.25 -10.40
N SER A 86 12.43 -10.57 -10.31
CA SER A 86 13.70 -11.21 -10.03
C SER A 86 14.68 -10.57 -10.97
N GLY A 87 15.58 -9.75 -10.41
CA GLY A 87 16.45 -8.86 -11.15
C GLY A 87 17.06 -9.61 -12.31
N GLY A 88 17.03 -8.99 -13.50
CA GLY A 88 17.46 -9.61 -14.74
C GLY A 88 18.82 -10.28 -14.61
N TRP A 89 19.07 -11.25 -15.50
CA TRP A 89 20.29 -12.04 -15.67
C TRP A 89 21.61 -11.47 -15.09
N PRO A 90 22.00 -10.19 -15.31
CA PRO A 90 23.23 -9.65 -14.71
C PRO A 90 23.27 -9.64 -13.17
N GLN A 91 22.15 -9.50 -12.47
CA GLN A 91 22.12 -9.43 -11.01
C GLN A 91 22.27 -10.80 -10.34
N SER A 92 21.73 -11.86 -10.97
CA SER A 92 21.89 -13.24 -10.51
C SER A 92 23.33 -13.73 -10.65
N ILE A 93 24.04 -13.32 -11.71
CA ILE A 93 25.46 -13.67 -11.90
C ILE A 93 26.33 -12.98 -10.84
N LYS A 94 26.07 -11.70 -10.55
CA LYS A 94 26.81 -10.95 -9.52
C LYS A 94 26.68 -11.60 -8.14
N ASN A 95 25.46 -12.00 -7.77
CA ASN A 95 25.20 -12.63 -6.49
C ASN A 95 25.78 -14.06 -6.41
N TRP A 96 25.80 -14.79 -7.53
CA TRP A 96 26.42 -16.12 -7.62
C TRP A 96 27.95 -16.05 -7.50
N CYS A 97 28.60 -15.09 -8.15
CA CYS A 97 30.04 -14.86 -8.00
C CYS A 97 30.41 -14.51 -6.56
N GLN A 98 29.65 -13.63 -5.90
CA GLN A 98 29.89 -13.26 -4.50
C GLN A 98 29.79 -14.46 -3.55
N ARG A 99 28.87 -15.40 -3.80
CA ARG A 99 28.72 -16.59 -2.96
C ARG A 99 29.82 -17.63 -3.18
N ASN A 100 30.40 -17.69 -4.39
CA ASN A 100 31.36 -18.73 -4.78
C ASN A 100 32.80 -18.19 -4.93
N VAL A 101 33.14 -17.03 -4.36
CA VAL A 101 34.48 -16.42 -4.45
C VAL A 101 35.60 -17.38 -4.03
N VAL A 102 35.39 -18.16 -2.98
CA VAL A 102 36.39 -19.13 -2.48
C VAL A 102 36.71 -20.19 -3.53
N TRP A 103 35.68 -20.73 -4.20
CA TRP A 103 35.86 -21.71 -5.27
C TRP A 103 36.54 -21.09 -6.49
N LEU A 104 36.17 -19.87 -6.86
CA LEU A 104 36.83 -19.14 -7.96
C LEU A 104 38.32 -18.90 -7.67
N ALA A 105 38.66 -18.55 -6.43
CA ALA A 105 40.05 -18.37 -6.01
C ALA A 105 40.84 -19.69 -6.07
N LEU A 106 40.25 -20.79 -5.59
CA LEU A 106 40.87 -22.12 -5.66
C LEU A 106 41.11 -22.56 -7.11
N PHE A 107 40.13 -22.40 -7.99
CA PHE A 107 40.29 -22.70 -9.41
C PHE A 107 41.38 -21.85 -10.05
N GLY A 108 41.44 -20.55 -9.74
CA GLY A 108 42.52 -19.68 -10.21
C GLY A 108 43.90 -20.15 -9.78
N LEU A 109 44.04 -20.55 -8.51
CA LEU A 109 45.30 -21.04 -7.95
C LEU A 109 45.75 -22.36 -8.62
N ILE A 110 44.80 -23.27 -8.87
CA ILE A 110 45.06 -24.52 -9.60
C ILE A 110 45.55 -24.22 -11.03
N ILE A 111 44.89 -23.31 -11.75
CA ILE A 111 45.29 -22.95 -13.12
C ILE A 111 46.71 -22.35 -13.13
N ILE A 112 47.02 -21.46 -12.19
CA ILE A 112 48.37 -20.87 -12.08
C ILE A 112 49.41 -21.97 -11.79
N SER A 113 49.11 -22.90 -10.88
CA SER A 113 49.99 -24.02 -10.56
C SER A 113 50.30 -24.87 -11.80
N ILE A 114 49.27 -25.21 -12.58
CA ILE A 114 49.43 -25.98 -13.82
C ILE A 114 50.27 -25.19 -14.83
N ALA A 115 49.98 -23.90 -15.01
CA ALA A 115 50.70 -23.06 -15.95
C ALA A 115 52.19 -22.89 -15.60
N LEU A 116 52.54 -22.91 -14.32
CA LEU A 116 53.94 -22.87 -13.86
C LEU A 116 54.65 -24.24 -13.95
N SER A 117 53.88 -25.32 -14.07
CA SER A 117 54.40 -26.68 -14.16
C SER A 117 54.66 -27.18 -15.58
N ILE A 118 54.25 -26.40 -16.60
CA ILE A 118 54.48 -26.62 -18.03
C ILE A 118 55.65 -25.75 -18.48
#